data_AF-A0A1G2PEZ4-F1
#
_entry.id   AF-A0A1G2PEZ4-F1
#
_cell.length_a   1.000
_cell.length_b   1.000
_cell.length_c   1.000
_cell.angle_alpha   90.00
_cell.angle_beta   90.00
_cell.angle_gamma   90.00
#
_symmetry.space_group_name_H-M   'P 1'
#
loop_
_entity.id
_entity.type
_entity.pdbx_description
1 polymer ?
#
loop_
_entity_poly.entity_id
_entity_poly.type
_entity_poly.pdbx_seq_one_letter_code
_entity_poly.pdbx_strand_id
1 'polypeptide(L)'
;MRAHSFFGTVARDYAGMDVLTVVHGLWLILARKLIHHWNIDQTVAEFNDRPIENASVTVYRGIQKNGKSRLELDTLNLVPWQDQL
;
A
#
# COMPACT_ATOMS: atom_id res chain seq x y z
N MET A 1 -4.04 -11.38 9.42
CA MET A 1 -4.41 -12.51 8.52
C MET A 1 -4.95 -12.05 7.17
N ARG A 2 -6.01 -11.23 7.05
CA ARG A 2 -6.65 -10.93 5.75
C ARG A 2 -5.74 -10.21 4.72
N ALA A 3 -4.99 -9.18 5.13
CA ALA A 3 -4.12 -8.44 4.21
C ALA A 3 -2.91 -9.26 3.70
N HIS A 4 -2.32 -10.11 4.54
CA HIS A 4 -1.23 -11.00 4.13
C HIS A 4 -1.71 -12.04 3.10
N SER A 5 -2.85 -12.68 3.34
CA SER A 5 -3.46 -13.62 2.38
C SER A 5 -3.83 -12.93 1.07
N PHE A 6 -4.32 -11.69 1.13
CA PHE A 6 -4.58 -10.87 -0.05
C PHE A 6 -3.31 -10.68 -0.89
N PHE A 7 -2.20 -10.22 -0.29
CA PHE A 7 -0.93 -10.06 -1.02
C PHE A 7 -0.41 -11.39 -1.58
N GLY A 8 -0.58 -12.49 -0.85
CA GLY A 8 -0.23 -13.83 -1.36
C GLY A 8 -1.10 -14.31 -2.53
N THR A 9 -2.30 -13.77 -2.68
CA THR A 9 -3.19 -14.03 -3.84
C THR A 9 -2.77 -13.14 -5.01
N VAL A 10 -2.60 -11.84 -4.77
CA VAL A 10 -2.14 -10.88 -5.79
C VAL A 10 -0.81 -11.32 -6.40
N ALA A 11 0.16 -11.70 -5.57
CA ALA A 11 1.49 -12.11 -6.05
C ALA A 11 1.48 -13.42 -6.87
N ARG A 12 0.49 -14.28 -6.67
CA ARG A 12 0.40 -15.58 -7.35
C ARG A 12 -0.43 -15.50 -8.63
N ASP A 13 -1.61 -14.91 -8.53
CA ASP A 13 -2.65 -15.00 -9.56
C ASP A 13 -2.57 -13.81 -10.54
N TYR A 14 -1.94 -12.71 -10.14
CA TYR A 14 -1.83 -11.48 -10.92
C TYR A 14 -0.36 -11.04 -11.10
N ALA A 15 0.56 -12.01 -11.13
CA ALA A 15 1.98 -11.73 -11.30
C ALA A 15 2.25 -11.00 -12.63
N GLY A 16 2.93 -9.85 -12.56
CA GLY A 16 3.28 -9.05 -13.74
C GLY A 16 2.14 -8.18 -14.29
N MET A 17 0.98 -8.15 -13.63
CA MET A 17 -0.13 -7.28 -13.98
C MET A 17 -0.17 -6.03 -13.11
N ASP A 18 -0.72 -4.95 -13.63
CA ASP A 18 -1.12 -3.79 -12.83
C ASP A 18 -2.41 -4.12 -12.07
N VAL A 19 -2.41 -3.89 -10.75
CA VAL A 19 -3.52 -4.26 -9.86
C VAL A 19 -4.03 -3.01 -9.12
N LEU A 20 -5.28 -2.64 -9.38
CA LEU A 20 -6.00 -1.62 -8.63
C LEU A 20 -6.82 -2.27 -7.50
N THR A 21 -6.64 -1.79 -6.27
CA THR A 21 -7.43 -2.23 -5.12
C THR A 21 -8.10 -1.04 -4.46
N VAL A 22 -9.43 -1.07 -4.33
CA VAL A 22 -10.20 -0.04 -3.62
C VAL A 22 -10.49 -0.52 -2.20
N VAL A 23 -10.04 0.24 -1.20
CA VAL A 23 -10.04 -0.17 0.21
C VAL A 23 -10.30 1.01 1.13
N HIS A 24 -10.51 0.72 2.42
CA HIS A 24 -10.59 1.73 3.47
C HIS A 24 -9.21 2.15 3.99
N GLY A 25 -9.09 3.36 4.52
CA GLY A 25 -7.81 3.91 5.02
C GLY A 25 -7.12 3.02 6.06
N LEU A 26 -7.85 2.44 7.01
CA LEU A 26 -7.27 1.52 7.99
C LEU A 26 -6.64 0.29 7.34
N TRP A 27 -7.27 -0.25 6.28
CA TRP A 27 -6.70 -1.38 5.55
C TRP A 27 -5.39 -0.97 4.86
N LEU A 28 -5.34 0.23 4.28
CA LEU A 28 -4.13 0.76 3.65
C LEU A 28 -2.98 0.87 4.66
N ILE A 29 -3.22 1.33 5.90
CA ILE A 29 -2.19 1.36 6.96
C ILE A 29 -1.65 -0.04 7.26
N LEU A 30 -2.55 -1.02 7.42
CA LEU A 30 -2.15 -2.42 7.67
C LEU A 30 -1.38 -3.02 6.49
N ALA A 31 -1.76 -2.67 5.26
CA ALA A 31 -1.05 -3.08 4.05
C ALA A 31 0.35 -2.47 3.99
N ARG A 32 0.48 -1.16 4.24
CA ARG A 32 1.77 -0.45 4.31
C ARG A 32 2.67 -1.06 5.39
N LYS A 33 2.14 -1.41 6.56
CA LYS A 33 2.88 -2.14 7.61
C LYS A 33 3.50 -3.43 7.08
N LEU A 34 2.75 -4.22 6.31
CA LEU A 34 3.24 -5.50 5.76
C LEU A 34 4.31 -5.29 4.69
N ILE A 35 4.12 -4.31 3.80
CA ILE A 35 5.07 -4.00 2.72
C ILE A 35 6.38 -3.44 3.28
N HIS A 36 6.29 -2.52 4.24
CA HIS A 36 7.45 -1.82 4.80
C HIS A 36 8.06 -2.50 6.03
N HIS A 37 7.47 -3.61 6.47
CA HIS A 37 7.86 -4.35 7.68
C HIS A 37 7.93 -3.47 8.93
N TRP A 38 6.97 -2.55 9.07
CA TRP A 38 6.94 -1.66 10.23
C TRP A 38 6.69 -2.39 11.54
N ASN A 39 7.36 -1.92 12.58
CA ASN A 39 7.05 -2.30 13.95
C ASN A 39 5.74 -1.62 14.41
N ILE A 40 5.32 -1.93 15.65
CA ILE A 40 4.07 -1.40 16.21
C ILE A 40 4.14 0.11 16.33
N ASP A 41 5.23 0.67 16.86
CA ASP A 41 5.36 2.11 17.09
C ASP A 41 5.25 2.91 15.79
N GLN A 42 5.92 2.46 14.73
CA GLN A 42 5.82 3.04 13.39
C GLN A 42 4.39 2.95 12.82
N THR A 43 3.70 1.85 13.09
CA THR A 43 2.31 1.67 12.64
C THR A 43 1.37 2.64 13.37
N VAL A 44 1.58 2.83 14.67
CA VAL A 44 0.78 3.73 15.50
C VAL A 44 1.01 5.18 15.11
N ALA A 45 2.28 5.58 14.88
CA ALA A 45 2.61 6.90 14.37
C ALA A 45 1.87 7.19 13.05
N GLU A 46 1.91 6.27 12.08
CA GLU A 46 1.18 6.46 10.83
C GLU A 46 -0.34 6.50 10.96
N PHE A 47 -0.89 5.79 11.95
CA PHE A 47 -2.32 5.85 12.21
C PHE A 47 -2.76 7.18 12.81
N ASN A 48 -1.95 7.76 13.71
CA ASN A 48 -2.29 9.00 14.39
C ASN A 48 -1.96 10.25 13.56
N ASP A 49 -0.80 10.24 12.91
CA ASP A 49 -0.18 11.46 12.38
C ASP A 49 -0.48 11.69 10.89
N ARG A 50 -0.98 10.67 10.18
CA ARG A 50 -1.22 10.73 8.72
C ARG A 50 -2.61 10.23 8.35
N PRO A 51 -3.65 11.06 8.51
CA PRO A 51 -4.98 10.72 8.02
C PRO A 51 -4.93 10.47 6.51
N ILE A 52 -5.58 9.39 6.08
CA ILE A 52 -5.69 9.06 4.66
C ILE A 52 -6.95 9.73 4.14
N GLU A 53 -6.77 10.66 3.20
CA GLU A 53 -7.89 11.34 2.56
C GLU A 53 -8.72 10.40 1.71
N ASN A 54 -10.02 10.68 1.64
CA ASN A 54 -10.94 9.91 0.80
C ASN A 54 -10.57 10.06 -0.68
N ALA A 55 -10.68 8.95 -1.40
CA ALA A 55 -10.30 8.86 -2.81
C ALA A 55 -8.85 9.25 -3.11
N SER A 56 -7.97 9.19 -2.11
CA SER A 56 -6.53 9.29 -2.33
C SER A 56 -5.97 7.97 -2.90
N VAL A 57 -4.87 8.09 -3.64
CA VAL A 57 -4.20 7.00 -4.36
C VAL A 57 -2.78 6.82 -3.83
N THR A 58 -2.44 5.60 -3.47
CA THR A 58 -1.07 5.18 -3.13
C THR A 58 -0.61 4.18 -4.17
N VAL A 59 0.54 4.43 -4.80
CA VAL A 59 1.09 3.63 -5.88
C VAL A 59 2.37 2.94 -5.41
N TYR A 60 2.43 1.63 -5.68
CA TYR A 60 3.62 0.82 -5.48
C TYR A 60 4.09 0.26 -6.81
N ARG A 61 5.41 0.25 -7.03
CA ARG A 61 6.03 -0.39 -8.19
C ARG A 61 6.67 -1.71 -7.77
N GLY A 62 6.51 -2.73 -8.62
CA GLY A 62 7.22 -3.99 -8.48
C GLY A 62 8.68 -3.80 -8.88
N ILE A 63 9.61 -4.14 -7.97
CA ILE A 63 11.05 -4.11 -8.23
C ILE A 63 11.68 -5.48 -7.94
N GLN A 64 12.82 -5.75 -8.58
CA GLN A 64 13.69 -6.87 -8.24
C GLN A 64 14.86 -6.36 -7.41
N LYS A 65 15.00 -6.82 -6.16
CA LYS A 65 16.13 -6.47 -5.29
C LYS A 65 16.74 -7.73 -4.71
N ASN A 66 18.02 -7.98 -5.03
CA ASN A 66 18.76 -9.17 -4.60
C ASN A 66 18.05 -10.49 -4.98
N GLY A 67 17.51 -10.56 -6.20
CA GLY A 67 16.79 -11.74 -6.71
C GLY A 67 15.43 -12.00 -6.06
N LYS A 68 14.88 -11.04 -5.29
CA LYS A 68 13.56 -11.12 -4.67
C LYS A 68 12.67 -10.00 -5.17
N SER A 69 11.44 -10.34 -5.56
CA SER A 69 10.39 -9.37 -5.87
C SER A 69 10.02 -8.58 -4.61
N ARG A 70 9.90 -7.25 -4.76
CA ARG A 70 9.45 -6.34 -3.70
C ARG A 70 8.53 -5.28 -4.27
N LEU A 71 7.73 -4.68 -3.40
CA LEU A 71 6.97 -3.47 -3.70
C LEU A 71 7.74 -2.28 -3.13
N GLU A 72 8.02 -1.30 -3.98
CA GLU A 72 8.61 -0.02 -3.61
C GLU A 72 7.56 1.08 -3.73
N LEU A 73 7.49 1.96 -2.73
CA LEU A 73 6.53 3.07 -2.71
C LEU A 73 6.93 4.11 -3.75
N ASP A 74 6.03 4.41 -4.67
CA ASP A 74 6.23 5.39 -5.75
C ASP A 74 5.46 6.67 -5.48
N THR A 75 4.19 6.56 -5.08
CA THR A 75 3.32 7.70 -4.74
C THR A 75 2.57 7.40 -3.47
N LEU A 76 2.49 8.37 -2.55
CA LEU A 76 1.79 8.22 -1.28
C LEU A 76 0.61 9.18 -1.19
N ASN A 77 -0.59 8.65 -0.98
CA ASN A 77 -1.81 9.41 -0.68
C ASN A 77 -2.05 10.62 -1.61
N LEU A 78 -1.77 10.49 -2.91
CA LEU A 78 -2.08 11.53 -3.89
C LEU A 78 -3.59 11.72 -3.94
N VAL A 79 -4.09 12.95 -3.85
CA VAL A 79 -5.52 13.27 -3.87
C VAL A 79 -5.87 13.83 -5.25
N PRO A 80 -6.27 13.00 -6.23
CA PRO A 80 -6.28 13.42 -7.64
C PRO A 80 -7.34 14.48 -7.95
N TRP A 81 -8.33 14.63 -7.08
CA TRP A 81 -9.44 15.56 -7.24
C TRP A 81 -9.13 16.97 -6.71
N GLN A 82 -8.13 17.15 -5.85
CA GLN A 82 -7.82 18.46 -5.28
C GLN A 82 -7.27 19.45 -6.31
N ASP A 83 -6.52 18.96 -7.31
CA ASP A 83 -5.96 19.79 -8.39
C ASP A 83 -6.97 20.11 -9.51
N GLN A 84 -8.22 19.66 -9.37
CA GLN A 84 -9.29 19.83 -10.37
C GLN A 84 -10.40 20.81 -9.96
N LEU A 85 -10.28 21.43 -8.78
CA LEU A 85 -11.24 22.39 -8.23
C LEU A 85 -10.79 23.84 -8.36
#